data_AF-A0A2W6QNQ7-F1
#
_entry.id   AF-A0A2W6QNQ7-F1
#
_cell.length_a   1.000
_cell.length_b   1.000
_cell.length_c   1.000
_cell.angle_alpha   90.00
_cell.angle_beta   90.00
_cell.angle_gamma   90.00
#
_symmetry.space_group_name_H-M   'P 1'
#
loop_
_entity.id
_entity.type
_entity.pdbx_description
1 polymer ?
#
loop_
_entity_poly.entity_id
_entity_poly.type
_entity_poly.pdbx_seq_one_letter_code
_entity_poly.pdbx_strand_id
1 'polypeptide(L)'
;MNRIYRVIWNCTLQVFQACSELTRRVGKTSTVNLRKSSGLTTKFSRLTLGVLLALSGSVSGASLEVDNGQITNIDTDVAYDAYLVGWYGTGVLNILAGGNAALTTITTSVIGGNEDSEGTVNVLGGTWRLYDSGNNARPLNVGQSGTGTLNIKQKGHVDGGYLRLGTQAAGVGTVNVEGEDSVLTTELFEIGSYGTGSLNITDKGYVTSSIVAILGYQANSNGKV
;
A
#
# COMPACT_ATOMS: atom_id res chain seq x y z
N MET A 1 -22.29 -13.39 -45.68
CA MET A 1 -22.60 -12.57 -44.48
C MET A 1 -21.47 -11.58 -44.31
N ASN A 2 -21.73 -10.27 -44.43
CA ASN A 2 -20.69 -9.25 -44.23
C ASN A 2 -20.62 -8.93 -42.73
N ARG A 3 -19.43 -9.08 -42.14
CA ARG A 3 -19.16 -8.72 -40.75
C ARG A 3 -18.50 -7.34 -40.74
N ILE A 4 -19.07 -6.41 -39.99
CA ILE A 4 -18.51 -5.07 -39.81
C ILE A 4 -17.87 -5.05 -38.42
N TYR A 5 -16.58 -4.73 -38.36
CA TYR A 5 -15.84 -4.61 -37.11
C TYR A 5 -15.58 -3.15 -36.77
N ARG A 6 -15.63 -2.83 -35.48
CA ARG A 6 -14.99 -1.62 -34.96
C ARG A 6 -13.53 -1.98 -34.66
N VAL A 7 -12.60 -1.19 -35.17
CA VAL A 7 -11.16 -1.38 -34.98
C VAL A 7 -10.57 -0.15 -34.30
N ILE A 8 -9.54 -0.37 -33.49
CA ILE A 8 -8.75 0.67 -32.82
C ILE A 8 -7.30 0.51 -33.28
N TRP A 9 -6.61 1.63 -33.51
CA TRP A 9 -5.18 1.64 -33.80
C TRP A 9 -4.37 1.52 -32.51
N ASN A 10 -3.50 0.51 -32.43
CA ASN A 10 -2.56 0.37 -31.32
C ASN A 10 -1.24 1.04 -31.68
N CYS A 11 -0.93 2.17 -31.04
CA CYS A 11 0.29 2.95 -31.30
C CYS A 11 1.58 2.21 -30.89
N THR A 12 1.51 1.32 -29.89
CA THR A 12 2.66 0.54 -29.40
C THR A 12 3.01 -0.60 -30.35
N LEU A 13 1.99 -1.28 -30.88
CA LEU A 13 2.15 -2.44 -31.75
C LEU A 13 2.09 -2.09 -33.24
N GLN A 14 1.74 -0.86 -33.59
CA GLN A 14 1.51 -0.36 -34.95
C GLN A 14 0.57 -1.25 -35.78
N VAL A 15 -0.51 -1.73 -35.17
CA VAL A 15 -1.52 -2.56 -35.83
C VAL A 15 -2.94 -2.13 -35.46
N PHE A 16 -3.90 -2.40 -36.35
CA PHE A 16 -5.32 -2.28 -36.05
C PHE A 16 -5.83 -3.53 -35.34
N GLN A 17 -6.48 -3.36 -34.19
CA GLN A 17 -7.10 -4.43 -33.42
C GLN A 17 -8.62 -4.30 -33.44
N ALA A 18 -9.33 -5.40 -33.69
CA ALA A 18 -10.80 -5.41 -33.66
C ALA A 18 -11.31 -5.44 -32.21
N CYS A 19 -12.16 -4.48 -31.83
CA CYS A 19 -12.68 -4.35 -30.48
C CYS A 19 -14.16 -4.74 -30.35
N SER A 20 -14.92 -4.77 -31.44
CA SER A 20 -16.26 -5.36 -31.46
C SER A 20 -16.72 -5.73 -32.87
N GLU A 21 -17.58 -6.74 -32.97
CA GLU A 21 -18.29 -7.10 -34.20
C GLU A 21 -19.72 -6.56 -34.12
N LEU A 22 -20.13 -5.74 -35.09
CA LEU A 22 -21.49 -5.26 -35.19
C LEU A 22 -22.32 -6.26 -36.00
N THR A 23 -22.94 -7.22 -35.34
CA THR A 23 -23.88 -8.13 -35.99
C THR A 23 -25.26 -7.48 -36.04
N ARG A 24 -25.75 -7.11 -37.24
CA ARG A 24 -27.13 -6.65 -37.42
C ARG A 24 -28.09 -7.84 -37.26
N ARG A 25 -28.52 -8.14 -36.04
CA ARG A 25 -29.51 -9.19 -35.76
C ARG A 25 -30.92 -8.63 -35.94
N VAL A 26 -31.64 -9.11 -36.95
CA VAL A 26 -33.10 -8.93 -37.09
C VAL A 26 -33.79 -9.95 -36.18
N GLY A 27 -34.44 -9.47 -35.12
CA GLY A 27 -35.53 -10.14 -34.41
C GLY A 27 -35.20 -11.36 -33.52
N LYS A 28 -35.35 -11.19 -32.19
CA LYS A 28 -36.34 -11.91 -31.34
C LYS A 28 -36.07 -11.61 -29.86
N THR A 29 -37.07 -11.01 -29.23
CA THR A 29 -37.20 -10.78 -27.78
C THR A 29 -37.11 -12.11 -27.04
N SER A 30 -36.31 -12.19 -25.97
CA SER A 30 -36.26 -13.36 -25.09
C SER A 30 -36.75 -12.96 -23.70
N THR A 31 -37.86 -13.55 -23.28
CA THR A 31 -38.47 -13.45 -21.96
C THR A 31 -37.61 -14.21 -20.94
N VAL A 32 -37.29 -13.60 -19.80
CA VAL A 32 -36.55 -14.24 -18.70
C VAL A 32 -37.49 -15.16 -17.92
N ASN A 33 -37.22 -16.47 -17.94
CA ASN A 33 -37.82 -17.44 -17.03
C ASN A 33 -36.85 -17.68 -15.86
N LEU A 34 -37.22 -17.21 -14.66
CA LEU A 34 -36.54 -17.55 -13.41
C LEU A 34 -36.89 -18.99 -13.03
N ARG A 35 -35.94 -19.92 -13.14
CA ARG A 35 -35.99 -21.22 -12.46
C ARG A 35 -34.89 -21.28 -11.40
N LYS A 36 -35.32 -21.52 -10.16
CA LYS A 36 -34.49 -21.91 -9.02
C LYS A 36 -33.89 -23.29 -9.31
N SER A 37 -32.56 -23.44 -9.23
CA SER A 37 -31.93 -24.74 -8.99
C SER A 37 -30.74 -24.61 -8.06
N SER A 38 -30.73 -25.51 -7.09
CA SER A 38 -29.76 -25.77 -6.04
C SER A 38 -28.47 -26.44 -6.54
N GLY A 39 -27.36 -26.15 -5.86
CA GLY A 39 -26.15 -26.99 -5.84
C GLY A 39 -25.01 -26.52 -6.76
N LEU A 40 -24.14 -25.64 -6.26
CA LEU A 40 -22.91 -25.24 -6.95
C LEU A 40 -21.69 -25.88 -6.24
N THR A 41 -21.18 -26.97 -6.82
CA THR A 41 -19.79 -27.39 -6.63
C THR A 41 -19.04 -27.05 -7.90
N THR A 42 -18.15 -26.06 -7.84
CA THR A 42 -17.25 -25.77 -8.97
C THR A 42 -15.86 -25.39 -8.47
N LYS A 43 -14.90 -26.30 -8.68
CA LYS A 43 -13.47 -25.98 -8.76
C LYS A 43 -13.27 -25.05 -9.96
N PHE A 44 -12.75 -23.83 -9.76
CA PHE A 44 -12.20 -23.04 -10.86
C PHE A 44 -10.95 -22.26 -10.46
N SER A 45 -10.01 -22.30 -11.41
CA SER A 45 -8.69 -21.72 -11.48
C SER A 45 -8.69 -20.20 -11.34
N ARG A 46 -7.66 -19.68 -10.67
CA ARG A 46 -7.41 -18.25 -10.44
C ARG A 46 -7.00 -17.57 -11.76
N LEU A 47 -7.84 -16.67 -12.27
CA LEU A 47 -7.50 -15.66 -13.27
C LEU A 47 -8.46 -14.47 -13.05
N THR A 48 -8.14 -13.63 -12.07
CA THR A 48 -8.90 -12.41 -11.78
C THR A 48 -8.43 -11.29 -12.71
N LEU A 49 -9.20 -11.05 -13.77
CA LEU A 49 -9.14 -9.83 -14.57
C LEU A 49 -10.21 -8.88 -14.04
N GLY A 50 -9.82 -7.93 -13.20
CA GLY A 50 -10.72 -6.93 -12.61
C GLY A 50 -10.86 -5.72 -13.53
N VAL A 51 -12.03 -5.56 -14.15
CA VAL A 51 -12.47 -4.31 -14.79
C VAL A 51 -12.97 -3.37 -13.69
N LEU A 52 -12.32 -2.22 -13.47
CA LEU A 52 -12.82 -1.20 -12.56
C LEU A 52 -13.91 -0.37 -13.27
N LEU A 53 -15.17 -0.59 -12.88
CA LEU A 53 -16.23 0.39 -13.11
C LEU A 53 -16.10 1.52 -12.10
N ALA A 54 -16.01 2.76 -12.58
CA ALA A 54 -16.09 3.96 -11.76
C ALA A 54 -17.49 4.07 -11.13
N LEU A 55 -17.59 3.73 -9.85
CA LEU A 55 -18.71 4.08 -8.98
C LEU A 55 -18.23 5.18 -8.05
N SER A 56 -18.71 6.40 -8.26
CA SER A 56 -18.65 7.48 -7.26
C SER A 56 -19.62 7.15 -6.12
N GLY A 57 -19.22 6.21 -5.28
CA GLY A 57 -19.77 5.95 -3.96
C GLY A 57 -18.60 6.01 -2.99
N SER A 58 -18.83 6.49 -1.76
CA SER A 58 -17.84 6.50 -0.68
C SER A 58 -17.10 5.16 -0.63
N VAL A 59 -15.85 5.17 -1.11
CA VAL A 59 -15.00 3.99 -1.18
C VAL A 59 -14.58 3.69 0.26
N SER A 60 -15.12 2.64 0.87
CA SER A 60 -14.37 1.94 1.91
C SER A 60 -13.13 1.42 1.19
N GLY A 61 -12.00 2.10 1.39
CA GLY A 61 -10.78 1.80 0.65
C GLY A 61 -10.21 0.53 1.22
N ALA A 62 -10.41 -0.64 0.62
CA ALA A 62 -9.78 -1.87 1.10
C ALA A 62 -8.28 -1.67 1.39
N SER A 63 -7.72 -2.36 2.38
CA SER A 63 -6.28 -2.28 2.65
C SER A 63 -5.47 -2.64 1.41
N LEU A 64 -4.38 -1.90 1.15
CA LEU A 64 -3.38 -2.31 0.18
C LEU A 64 -2.50 -3.38 0.80
N GLU A 65 -2.56 -4.59 0.25
CA GLU A 65 -1.67 -5.70 0.64
C GLU A 65 -0.55 -5.87 -0.39
N VAL A 66 0.70 -5.71 0.05
CA VAL A 66 1.89 -5.96 -0.76
C VAL A 66 2.67 -7.08 -0.08
N ASP A 67 2.52 -8.30 -0.57
CA ASP A 67 3.06 -9.50 0.09
C ASP A 67 3.46 -10.57 -0.95
N ASN A 68 3.93 -11.75 -0.54
CA ASN A 68 4.31 -12.86 -1.42
C ASN A 68 5.33 -12.47 -2.52
N GLY A 69 6.33 -11.66 -2.14
CA GLY A 69 7.36 -11.15 -3.03
C GLY A 69 6.89 -10.06 -4.00
N GLN A 70 5.68 -9.53 -3.83
CA GLN A 70 5.18 -8.46 -4.69
C GLN A 70 5.98 -7.17 -4.50
N ILE A 71 6.09 -6.43 -5.61
CA ILE A 71 6.59 -5.07 -5.65
C ILE A 71 5.49 -4.18 -6.24
N THR A 72 5.08 -3.16 -5.49
CA THR A 72 4.03 -2.21 -5.90
C THR A 72 4.63 -0.82 -6.00
N ASN A 73 4.31 -0.09 -7.07
CA ASN A 73 4.72 1.30 -7.26
C ASN A 73 3.49 2.20 -7.20
N ILE A 74 3.63 3.33 -6.51
CA ILE A 74 2.65 4.42 -6.45
C ILE A 74 3.32 5.64 -7.06
N ASP A 75 2.81 6.10 -8.19
CA ASP A 75 3.24 7.31 -8.92
C ASP A 75 2.07 8.29 -9.14
N THR A 76 0.92 8.02 -8.52
CA THR A 76 -0.27 8.88 -8.50
C THR A 76 -0.83 9.02 -7.09
N ASP A 77 -1.91 9.80 -6.95
CA ASP A 77 -2.68 9.88 -5.72
C ASP A 77 -3.44 8.58 -5.45
N VAL A 78 -3.25 7.99 -4.29
CA VAL A 78 -3.97 6.81 -3.81
C VAL A 78 -4.32 6.94 -2.33
N ALA A 79 -5.43 6.34 -1.92
CA ALA A 79 -5.82 6.25 -0.53
C ALA A 79 -6.45 4.89 -0.21
N TYR A 80 -6.01 4.29 0.89
CA TYR A 80 -6.44 2.96 1.34
C TYR A 80 -6.73 2.98 2.85
N ASP A 81 -7.46 1.99 3.35
CA ASP A 81 -7.78 1.91 4.79
C ASP A 81 -6.54 1.55 5.62
N ALA A 82 -5.57 0.85 5.02
CA ALA A 82 -4.23 0.57 5.55
C ALA A 82 -3.27 0.21 4.41
N TYR A 83 -1.98 0.32 4.69
CA TYR A 83 -0.91 -0.27 3.88
C TYR A 83 -0.29 -1.42 4.67
N LEU A 84 -0.39 -2.64 4.14
CA LEU A 84 0.12 -3.86 4.76
C LEU A 84 1.22 -4.42 3.85
N VAL A 85 2.48 -4.19 4.20
CA VAL A 85 3.64 -4.52 3.37
C VAL A 85 4.47 -5.60 4.05
N GLY A 86 4.62 -6.75 3.39
CA GLY A 86 5.26 -7.94 3.97
C GLY A 86 4.50 -8.42 5.20
N TRP A 87 3.19 -8.69 5.06
CA TRP A 87 2.36 -9.06 6.21
C TRP A 87 2.59 -10.51 6.65
N TYR A 88 2.56 -11.48 5.73
CA TYR A 88 2.86 -12.90 5.97
C TYR A 88 4.16 -13.37 5.32
N GLY A 89 4.68 -12.64 4.35
CA GLY A 89 5.93 -12.97 3.66
C GLY A 89 6.72 -11.71 3.34
N THR A 90 7.22 -11.60 2.11
CA THR A 90 8.04 -10.46 1.68
C THR A 90 7.22 -9.48 0.84
N GLY A 91 7.40 -8.18 1.00
CA GLY A 91 6.75 -7.19 0.13
C GLY A 91 7.52 -5.87 0.03
N VAL A 92 7.45 -5.24 -1.14
CA VAL A 92 8.11 -3.95 -1.39
C VAL A 92 7.12 -2.94 -1.95
N LEU A 93 6.93 -1.83 -1.25
CA LEU A 93 6.14 -0.69 -1.74
C LEU A 93 7.05 0.48 -2.06
N ASN A 94 6.97 1.00 -3.28
CA ASN A 94 7.67 2.22 -3.68
C ASN A 94 6.67 3.35 -3.90
N ILE A 95 6.84 4.44 -3.18
CA ILE A 95 6.09 5.69 -3.37
C ILE A 95 7.04 6.64 -4.09
N LEU A 96 6.85 6.76 -5.40
CA LEU A 96 7.74 7.46 -6.32
C LEU A 96 7.37 8.94 -6.40
N ALA A 97 8.24 9.74 -7.02
CA ALA A 97 7.94 11.14 -7.31
C ALA A 97 6.61 11.29 -8.06
N GLY A 98 5.75 12.18 -7.57
CA GLY A 98 4.36 12.36 -8.06
C GLY A 98 3.33 11.46 -7.38
N GLY A 99 3.75 10.41 -6.68
CA GLY A 99 2.89 9.56 -5.87
C GLY A 99 2.56 10.18 -4.52
N ASN A 100 1.27 10.17 -4.18
CA ASN A 100 0.78 10.61 -2.87
C ASN A 100 -0.10 9.50 -2.26
N ALA A 101 0.45 8.80 -1.27
CA ALA A 101 -0.24 7.75 -0.53
C ALA A 101 -0.87 8.33 0.75
N ALA A 102 -2.16 8.08 0.98
CA ALA A 102 -2.87 8.53 2.17
C ALA A 102 -3.76 7.43 2.78
N LEU A 103 -4.37 7.69 3.94
CA LEU A 103 -5.35 6.81 4.56
C LEU A 103 -6.78 7.31 4.37
N THR A 104 -7.72 6.39 4.18
CA THR A 104 -9.17 6.69 4.17
C THR A 104 -9.83 6.55 5.53
N THR A 105 -9.32 5.68 6.40
CA THR A 105 -9.93 5.32 7.69
C THR A 105 -8.91 5.16 8.83
N ILE A 106 -9.37 4.63 9.97
CA ILE A 106 -8.67 4.54 11.25
C ILE A 106 -7.72 3.32 11.42
N THR A 107 -7.51 2.51 10.39
CA THR A 107 -6.77 1.24 10.52
C THR A 107 -5.25 1.46 10.65
N THR A 108 -4.58 0.54 11.32
CA THR A 108 -3.11 0.55 11.48
C THR A 108 -2.43 0.10 10.18
N SER A 109 -1.46 0.87 9.71
CA SER A 109 -0.57 0.44 8.63
C SER A 109 0.66 -0.27 9.19
N VAL A 110 1.18 -1.26 8.45
CA VAL A 110 2.23 -2.15 8.93
C VAL A 110 3.24 -2.48 7.83
N ILE A 111 4.52 -2.47 8.21
CA ILE A 111 5.65 -2.91 7.40
C ILE A 111 6.35 -4.05 8.16
N GLY A 112 6.35 -5.27 7.64
CA GLY A 112 6.88 -6.45 8.34
C GLY A 112 5.94 -6.90 9.48
N GLY A 113 4.86 -7.60 9.11
CA GLY A 113 3.73 -7.88 9.99
C GLY A 113 3.99 -9.01 11.00
N ASN A 114 4.14 -10.23 10.51
CA ASN A 114 4.27 -11.44 11.31
C ASN A 114 5.73 -11.89 11.48
N GLU A 115 5.98 -12.85 12.37
CA GLU A 115 7.31 -13.49 12.47
C GLU A 115 7.76 -14.03 11.11
N ASP A 116 9.07 -13.98 10.85
CA ASP A 116 9.71 -14.36 9.58
C ASP A 116 9.23 -13.60 8.31
N SER A 117 8.39 -12.56 8.46
CA SER A 117 7.97 -11.68 7.35
C SER A 117 8.91 -10.48 7.19
N GLU A 118 9.00 -9.96 5.97
CA GLU A 118 9.85 -8.81 5.63
C GLU A 118 9.10 -7.78 4.79
N GLY A 119 8.87 -6.60 5.35
CA GLY A 119 8.29 -5.48 4.62
C GLY A 119 9.34 -4.42 4.33
N THR A 120 9.33 -3.87 3.11
CA THR A 120 10.12 -2.68 2.76
C THR A 120 9.23 -1.62 2.11
N VAL A 121 9.27 -0.40 2.63
CA VAL A 121 8.67 0.76 1.97
C VAL A 121 9.77 1.74 1.60
N ASN A 122 9.77 2.21 0.35
CA ASN A 122 10.66 3.23 -0.15
C ASN A 122 9.84 4.46 -0.56
N VAL A 123 10.06 5.60 0.10
CA VAL A 123 9.49 6.89 -0.28
C VAL A 123 10.57 7.67 -1.01
N LEU A 124 10.49 7.65 -2.34
CA LEU A 124 11.50 8.13 -3.28
C LEU A 124 10.99 9.37 -4.00
N GLY A 125 11.02 10.52 -3.31
CA GLY A 125 10.49 11.80 -3.82
C GLY A 125 8.96 11.91 -3.83
N GLY A 126 8.25 10.88 -3.41
CA GLY A 126 6.80 10.92 -3.19
C GLY A 126 6.42 11.31 -1.76
N THR A 127 5.11 11.27 -1.47
CA THR A 127 4.56 11.60 -0.15
C THR A 127 3.76 10.44 0.43
N TRP A 128 3.93 10.17 1.72
CA TRP A 128 3.08 9.24 2.46
C TRP A 128 2.52 9.88 3.74
N ARG A 129 1.20 9.97 3.83
CA ARG A 129 0.49 10.59 4.95
C ARG A 129 -0.32 9.55 5.74
N LEU A 130 0.02 9.36 7.01
CA LEU A 130 -0.61 8.41 7.92
C LEU A 130 -1.63 9.13 8.82
N TYR A 131 -2.55 9.84 8.16
CA TYR A 131 -3.68 10.53 8.78
C TYR A 131 -4.95 10.12 8.06
N ASP A 132 -6.03 9.94 8.82
CA ASP A 132 -7.33 9.65 8.23
C ASP A 132 -7.96 10.88 7.58
N SER A 133 -9.13 10.67 6.95
CA SER A 133 -9.92 11.74 6.32
C SER A 133 -10.39 12.84 7.28
N GLY A 134 -10.39 12.58 8.59
CA GLY A 134 -10.66 13.56 9.64
C GLY A 134 -9.41 14.27 10.16
N ASN A 135 -8.26 14.07 9.52
CA ASN A 135 -6.96 14.63 9.92
C ASN A 135 -6.50 14.19 11.32
N ASN A 136 -6.84 12.96 11.71
CA ASN A 136 -6.33 12.36 12.94
C ASN A 136 -5.14 11.45 12.61
N ALA A 137 -4.06 11.58 13.38
CA ALA A 137 -2.89 10.72 13.26
C ALA A 137 -3.27 9.24 13.44
N ARG A 138 -2.70 8.39 12.58
CA ARG A 138 -2.90 6.95 12.62
C ARG A 138 -1.58 6.21 12.84
N PRO A 139 -1.64 5.04 13.49
CA PRO A 139 -0.44 4.29 13.81
C PRO A 139 0.18 3.67 12.56
N LEU A 140 1.51 3.73 12.50
CA LEU A 140 2.35 2.98 11.59
C LEU A 140 3.32 2.12 12.41
N ASN A 141 3.22 0.80 12.25
CA ASN A 141 4.17 -0.14 12.84
C ASN A 141 5.21 -0.55 11.78
N VAL A 142 6.48 -0.42 12.12
CA VAL A 142 7.60 -0.90 11.29
C VAL A 142 8.32 -1.99 12.09
N GLY A 143 8.30 -3.21 11.56
CA GLY A 143 8.72 -4.41 12.28
C GLY A 143 7.78 -4.70 13.43
N GLN A 144 6.55 -5.15 13.14
CA GLN A 144 5.57 -5.47 14.16
C GLN A 144 6.01 -6.73 14.92
N SER A 145 5.94 -7.91 14.28
CA SER A 145 6.59 -9.14 14.75
C SER A 145 7.69 -9.62 13.81
N GLY A 146 7.72 -9.07 12.59
CA GLY A 146 8.73 -9.38 11.57
C GLY A 146 9.78 -8.28 11.44
N THR A 147 10.39 -8.23 10.25
CA THR A 147 11.37 -7.20 9.88
C THR A 147 10.71 -6.15 9.00
N GLY A 148 10.72 -4.90 9.44
CA GLY A 148 10.20 -3.78 8.66
C GLY A 148 11.28 -2.76 8.36
N THR A 149 11.32 -2.29 7.12
CA THR A 149 12.22 -1.20 6.70
C THR A 149 11.45 -0.09 6.01
N LEU A 150 11.60 1.15 6.48
CA LEU A 150 11.11 2.35 5.82
C LEU A 150 12.31 3.21 5.39
N ASN A 151 12.47 3.40 4.08
CA ASN A 151 13.49 4.27 3.50
C ASN A 151 12.83 5.54 2.98
N ILE A 152 13.33 6.70 3.41
CA ILE A 152 12.88 8.03 2.96
C ILE A 152 14.08 8.70 2.31
N LYS A 153 14.04 8.80 0.98
CA LYS A 153 15.16 9.28 0.17
C LYS A 153 14.68 10.19 -0.96
N GLN A 154 15.61 10.83 -1.65
CA GLN A 154 15.34 11.60 -2.87
C GLN A 154 14.23 12.66 -2.67
N LYS A 155 14.27 13.38 -1.54
CA LYS A 155 13.24 14.37 -1.15
C LYS A 155 11.87 13.76 -0.82
N GLY A 156 11.84 12.47 -0.46
CA GLY A 156 10.62 11.82 0.01
C GLY A 156 10.11 12.45 1.31
N HIS A 157 8.79 12.49 1.48
CA HIS A 157 8.14 13.04 2.66
C HIS A 157 7.21 12.03 3.31
N VAL A 158 7.40 11.76 4.60
CA VAL A 158 6.49 10.92 5.39
C VAL A 158 5.95 11.72 6.56
N ASP A 159 4.63 11.82 6.63
CA ASP A 159 3.89 12.32 7.76
C ASP A 159 3.32 11.13 8.54
N GLY A 160 4.13 10.61 9.45
CA GLY A 160 4.03 9.26 10.02
C GLY A 160 3.00 9.05 11.11
N GLY A 161 2.23 10.07 11.50
CA GLY A 161 1.22 9.94 12.55
C GLY A 161 1.85 9.45 13.86
N TYR A 162 1.49 8.25 14.32
CA TYR A 162 2.13 7.58 15.46
C TYR A 162 3.03 6.44 14.98
N LEU A 163 4.34 6.66 15.01
CA LEU A 163 5.32 5.74 14.44
C LEU A 163 5.96 4.86 15.53
N ARG A 164 5.91 3.54 15.35
CA ARG A 164 6.53 2.57 16.26
C ARG A 164 7.46 1.63 15.52
N LEU A 165 8.68 1.48 16.01
CA LEU A 165 9.69 0.56 15.49
C LEU A 165 9.92 -0.59 16.46
N GLY A 166 9.84 -1.84 15.97
CA GLY A 166 9.97 -3.02 16.83
C GLY A 166 8.82 -3.14 17.82
N THR A 167 7.59 -3.27 17.32
CA THR A 167 6.36 -3.14 18.13
C THR A 167 6.10 -4.36 19.01
N GLN A 168 6.66 -5.53 18.70
CA GLN A 168 6.60 -6.74 19.53
C GLN A 168 8.00 -7.26 19.81
N ALA A 169 8.15 -8.20 20.75
CA ALA A 169 9.45 -8.70 21.22
C ALA A 169 10.37 -9.23 20.10
N ALA A 170 9.80 -9.92 19.11
CA ALA A 170 10.53 -10.40 17.92
C ALA A 170 10.69 -9.35 16.82
N GLY A 171 9.94 -8.24 16.89
CA GLY A 171 9.88 -7.22 15.85
C GLY A 171 11.17 -6.43 15.72
N VAL A 172 11.60 -6.23 14.47
CA VAL A 172 12.77 -5.43 14.12
C VAL A 172 12.35 -4.34 13.13
N GLY A 173 12.32 -3.10 13.60
CA GLY A 173 11.94 -1.94 12.79
C GLY A 173 13.12 -1.05 12.46
N THR A 174 13.32 -0.71 11.19
CA THR A 174 14.34 0.25 10.76
C THR A 174 13.73 1.38 9.94
N VAL A 175 14.09 2.61 10.27
CA VAL A 175 13.77 3.80 9.47
C VAL A 175 15.07 4.46 9.04
N ASN A 176 15.22 4.71 7.74
CA ASN A 176 16.35 5.43 7.18
C ASN A 176 15.84 6.73 6.53
N VAL A 177 16.34 7.87 6.98
CA VAL A 177 16.07 9.18 6.39
C VAL A 177 17.37 9.73 5.84
N GLU A 178 17.49 9.74 4.51
CA GLU A 178 18.74 10.00 3.81
C GLU A 178 18.56 11.07 2.73
N GLY A 179 19.49 12.02 2.72
CA GLY A 179 19.56 13.05 1.70
C GLY A 179 18.84 14.34 2.09
N GLU A 180 19.31 15.43 1.48
CA GLU A 180 18.73 16.77 1.62
C GLU A 180 17.26 16.78 1.19
N ASP A 181 16.43 17.48 1.98
CA ASP A 181 14.97 17.56 1.83
C ASP A 181 14.20 16.24 2.01
N SER A 182 14.84 15.13 2.37
CA SER A 182 14.14 13.92 2.82
C SER A 182 13.65 14.12 4.25
N VAL A 183 12.35 13.97 4.48
CA VAL A 183 11.70 14.40 5.72
C VAL A 183 10.81 13.31 6.31
N LEU A 184 10.96 13.09 7.62
CA LEU A 184 10.01 12.37 8.45
C LEU A 184 9.45 13.30 9.54
N THR A 185 8.15 13.54 9.51
CA THR A 185 7.41 14.15 10.63
C THR A 185 6.56 13.08 11.31
N THR A 186 6.45 13.13 12.62
CA THR A 186 5.55 12.25 13.39
C THR A 186 5.08 12.97 14.65
N GLU A 187 3.94 12.59 15.20
CA GLU A 187 3.48 13.12 16.48
C GLU A 187 4.16 12.40 17.64
N LEU A 188 4.08 11.07 17.65
CA LEU A 188 4.69 10.21 18.66
C LEU A 188 5.60 9.20 17.98
N PHE A 189 6.84 9.11 18.46
CA PHE A 189 7.84 8.20 17.92
C PHE A 189 8.36 7.24 19.00
N GLU A 190 8.05 5.96 18.90
CA GLU A 190 8.66 4.91 19.72
C GLU A 190 9.69 4.14 18.91
N ILE A 191 10.95 4.18 19.34
CA ILE A 191 12.07 3.49 18.70
C ILE A 191 12.50 2.36 19.64
N GLY A 192 12.18 1.12 19.26
CA GLY A 192 12.34 -0.04 20.12
C GLY A 192 11.24 -0.08 21.17
N SER A 193 10.00 -0.38 20.75
CA SER A 193 8.85 -0.39 21.66
C SER A 193 8.91 -1.61 22.60
N TYR A 194 8.78 -2.82 22.04
CA TYR A 194 8.98 -4.09 22.75
C TYR A 194 10.17 -4.88 22.21
N GLY A 195 10.50 -4.69 20.93
CA GLY A 195 11.62 -5.34 20.24
C GLY A 195 12.76 -4.36 19.95
N THR A 196 13.30 -4.45 18.74
CA THR A 196 14.42 -3.62 18.30
C THR A 196 13.96 -2.56 17.30
N GLY A 197 14.32 -1.30 17.55
CA GLY A 197 14.07 -0.18 16.65
C GLY A 197 15.34 0.59 16.34
N SER A 198 15.56 0.92 15.07
CA SER A 198 16.67 1.77 14.64
C SER A 198 16.15 2.91 13.77
N LEU A 199 16.53 4.13 14.09
CA LEU A 199 16.41 5.29 13.21
C LEU A 199 17.81 5.65 12.73
N ASN A 200 17.98 5.86 11.43
CA ASN A 200 19.22 6.36 10.86
C ASN A 200 18.93 7.66 10.12
N ILE A 201 19.63 8.73 10.48
CA ILE A 201 19.51 10.05 9.82
C ILE A 201 20.85 10.38 9.20
N THR A 202 20.89 10.51 7.89
CA THR A 202 22.14 10.64 7.12
C THR A 202 21.99 11.68 6.02
N ASP A 203 23.11 12.22 5.54
CA ASP A 203 23.17 13.11 4.37
C ASP A 203 22.18 14.27 4.39
N LYS A 204 22.03 14.92 5.56
CA LYS A 204 21.09 16.03 5.83
C LYS A 204 19.60 15.68 5.81
N GLY A 205 19.24 14.40 5.97
CA GLY A 205 17.87 14.00 6.26
C GLY A 205 17.33 14.71 7.51
N TYR A 206 16.03 14.95 7.56
CA TYR A 206 15.38 15.68 8.66
C TYR A 206 14.27 14.85 9.31
N VAL A 207 14.32 14.75 10.63
CA VAL A 207 13.32 14.03 11.42
C VAL A 207 12.85 14.90 12.58
N THR A 208 11.55 14.97 12.78
CA THR A 208 10.97 15.67 13.93
C THR A 208 9.79 14.91 14.51
N SER A 209 9.67 14.98 15.83
CA SER A 209 8.51 14.52 16.58
C SER A 209 7.87 15.72 17.29
N SER A 210 6.55 15.92 17.14
CA SER A 210 5.87 17.09 17.70
C SER A 210 5.38 16.90 19.15
N ILE A 211 5.23 15.65 19.62
CA ILE A 211 4.78 15.34 20.99
C ILE A 211 5.91 14.70 21.80
N VAL A 212 6.37 13.51 21.40
CA VAL A 212 7.36 12.76 22.18
C VAL A 212 8.11 11.74 21.30
N ALA A 213 9.41 11.61 21.56
CA ALA A 213 10.22 10.50 21.09
C ALA A 213 10.71 9.67 22.29
N ILE A 214 10.54 8.35 22.20
CA ILE A 214 10.92 7.37 23.24
C ILE A 214 11.87 6.37 22.61
N LEU A 215 13.03 6.16 23.24
CA LEU A 215 14.00 5.14 22.83
C LEU A 215 14.01 4.03 23.89
N GLY A 216 13.61 2.81 23.51
CA GLY A 216 13.50 1.68 24.43
C GLY A 216 12.33 1.84 25.42
N TYR A 217 11.10 1.53 24.98
CA TYR A 217 9.89 1.78 25.78
C TYR A 217 9.68 0.73 26.89
N GLN A 218 9.89 -0.55 26.59
CA GLN A 218 9.63 -1.65 27.51
C GLN A 218 10.91 -2.30 28.05
N ALA A 219 10.78 -3.12 29.08
CA ALA A 219 11.90 -3.92 29.59
C ALA A 219 12.48 -4.81 28.47
N ASN A 220 13.81 -4.81 28.34
CA ASN A 220 14.57 -5.54 27.32
C ASN A 220 14.37 -5.08 25.87
N SER A 221 13.63 -3.99 25.62
CA SER A 221 13.58 -3.36 24.29
C SER A 221 14.90 -2.65 23.96
N ASN A 222 15.19 -2.49 22.66
CA ASN A 222 16.42 -1.84 22.20
C ASN A 222 16.09 -0.77 21.15
N GLY A 223 16.26 0.50 21.52
CA GLY A 223 16.09 1.64 20.62
C GLY A 223 17.41 2.33 20.32
N LYS A 224 17.68 2.62 19.05
CA LYS A 224 18.86 3.38 18.61
C LYS A 224 18.52 4.45 17.57
N VAL A 225 19.25 5.57 17.64
CA VAL A 225 19.31 6.65 16.65
C VAL A 225 20.77 6.84 16.21
#